data_AF-A0AAN1PIQ2-F1
#
_entry.id   AF-A0AAN1PIQ2-F1
#
_cell.length_a   1.000
_cell.length_b   1.000
_cell.length_c   1.000
_cell.angle_alpha   90.00
_cell.angle_beta   90.00
_cell.angle_gamma   90.00
#
_symmetry.space_group_name_H-M   'P 1'
#
loop_
_entity.id
_entity.type
_entity.pdbx_description
1 polymer ?
#
loop_
_entity_poly.entity_id
_entity_poly.type
_entity_poly.pdbx_seq_one_letter_code
_entity_poly.pdbx_strand_id
1 'polypeptide(L)'
;MARAALKIGVRELAKSAGVSPATITRIENGHPANVSTLIRLESVLGMKGVNADINNDGSITVRVLNNSLSEIENTIIQTELKNQREHEERKQEAREWIVNRDKEWRNKEGQKC
;
A
#
# COMPACT_ATOMS: atom_id res chain seq x y z
N MET A 1 -11.63 -7.04 -18.56
CA MET A 1 -10.78 -8.16 -18.09
C MET A 1 -9.44 -7.59 -17.62
N ALA A 2 -9.12 -7.71 -16.32
CA ALA A 2 -7.98 -7.02 -15.70
C ALA A 2 -6.60 -7.52 -16.17
N ARG A 3 -6.41 -8.83 -16.39
CA ARG A 3 -5.11 -9.40 -16.78
C ARG A 3 -4.57 -8.89 -18.12
N ALA A 4 -5.45 -8.48 -19.04
CA ALA A 4 -5.07 -7.95 -20.34
C ALA A 4 -4.22 -6.68 -20.20
N ALA A 5 -4.50 -5.88 -19.17
CA ALA A 5 -3.75 -4.68 -18.86
C ALA A 5 -2.31 -4.98 -18.38
N LEU A 6 -2.10 -6.13 -17.75
CA LEU A 6 -0.79 -6.61 -17.28
C LEU A 6 -0.04 -7.46 -18.31
N LYS A 7 -0.65 -7.77 -19.46
CA LYS A 7 -0.10 -8.68 -20.48
C LYS A 7 0.27 -10.08 -19.95
N ILE A 8 -0.42 -10.55 -18.89
CA ILE A 8 -0.19 -11.88 -18.31
C ILE A 8 -1.20 -12.92 -18.80
N GLY A 9 -0.75 -14.16 -18.91
CA GLY A 9 -1.59 -15.31 -19.29
C GLY A 9 -2.45 -15.83 -18.14
N VAL A 10 -3.54 -16.54 -18.46
CA VAL A 10 -4.44 -17.17 -17.48
C VAL A 10 -3.68 -18.10 -16.52
N ARG A 11 -2.73 -18.89 -17.05
CA ARG A 11 -1.94 -19.84 -16.25
C ARG A 11 -1.03 -19.15 -15.25
N GLU A 12 -0.45 -18.01 -15.62
CA GLU A 12 0.43 -17.23 -14.74
C GLU A 12 -0.36 -16.61 -13.59
N LEU A 13 -1.53 -16.02 -13.88
CA LEU A 13 -2.43 -15.48 -12.87
C LEU A 13 -2.94 -16.59 -11.93
N ALA A 14 -3.31 -17.75 -12.48
CA ALA A 14 -3.77 -18.92 -11.72
C ALA A 14 -2.71 -19.38 -10.72
N LYS A 15 -1.47 -19.52 -11.18
CA LYS A 15 -0.33 -19.89 -10.34
C LYS A 15 -0.11 -18.88 -9.23
N SER A 16 -0.15 -17.58 -9.54
CA SER A 16 0.08 -16.50 -8.57
C SER A 16 -1.02 -16.43 -7.52
N ALA A 17 -2.28 -16.67 -7.89
CA ALA A 17 -3.44 -16.65 -6.99
C ALA A 17 -3.71 -17.99 -6.29
N GLY A 18 -2.96 -19.05 -6.60
CA GLY A 18 -3.16 -20.39 -6.03
C GLY A 18 -4.51 -21.00 -6.38
N VAL A 19 -5.00 -20.78 -7.61
CA VAL A 19 -6.26 -21.32 -8.12
C VAL A 19 -6.06 -22.05 -9.44
N SER A 20 -7.08 -22.81 -9.87
CA SER A 20 -7.01 -23.46 -11.19
C SER A 20 -7.20 -22.46 -12.34
N PRO A 21 -6.57 -22.65 -13.51
CA PRO A 21 -6.85 -21.85 -14.70
C PRO A 21 -8.34 -21.83 -15.10
N ALA A 22 -9.04 -22.97 -14.92
CA ALA A 22 -10.47 -23.08 -15.19
C ALA A 22 -11.30 -22.15 -14.28
N THR A 23 -10.91 -22.00 -13.01
CA THR A 23 -11.55 -21.07 -12.08
C THR A 23 -11.45 -19.63 -12.60
N ILE A 24 -10.30 -19.23 -13.12
CA ILE A 24 -10.11 -17.89 -13.69
C ILE A 24 -10.98 -17.69 -14.92
N THR A 25 -10.94 -18.60 -15.90
CA THR A 25 -11.77 -18.50 -17.11
C THR A 25 -13.26 -18.42 -16.77
N ARG A 26 -13.72 -19.18 -15.78
CA ARG A 26 -15.11 -19.14 -15.30
C ARG A 26 -15.48 -17.76 -14.73
N ILE A 27 -14.61 -17.17 -13.92
CA ILE A 27 -14.79 -15.81 -13.36
C ILE A 27 -14.79 -14.75 -14.48
N GLU A 28 -13.85 -14.85 -15.43
CA GLU A 28 -13.77 -13.94 -16.57
C GLU A 28 -15.04 -13.99 -17.43
N ASN A 29 -15.71 -15.13 -17.49
CA ASN A 29 -17.00 -15.31 -18.15
C ASN A 29 -18.21 -14.89 -17.28
N GLY A 30 -18.00 -14.18 -16.18
CA GLY A 30 -19.08 -13.61 -15.35
C GLY A 30 -19.77 -14.58 -14.39
N HIS A 31 -19.22 -15.79 -14.19
CA HIS A 31 -19.80 -16.72 -13.22
C HIS A 31 -19.39 -16.36 -11.79
N PRO A 32 -20.25 -16.64 -10.80
CA PRO A 32 -19.97 -16.34 -9.40
C PRO A 32 -18.76 -17.14 -8.88
N ALA A 33 -17.95 -16.51 -8.04
CA ALA A 33 -16.84 -17.18 -7.35
C ALA A 33 -16.89 -16.97 -5.84
N ASN A 34 -16.16 -17.81 -5.12
CA ASN A 34 -16.01 -17.67 -3.69
C ASN A 34 -15.32 -16.34 -3.37
N VAL A 35 -15.83 -15.62 -2.36
CA VAL A 35 -15.26 -14.35 -1.88
C VAL A 35 -13.76 -14.47 -1.60
N SER A 36 -13.31 -15.58 -1.00
CA SER A 36 -11.88 -15.83 -0.74
C SER A 36 -11.04 -15.89 -2.02
N THR A 37 -11.61 -16.38 -3.13
CA THR A 37 -10.94 -16.40 -4.44
C THR A 37 -10.85 -15.00 -5.02
N LEU A 38 -11.92 -14.19 -4.89
CA LEU A 38 -11.92 -12.81 -5.36
C LEU A 38 -10.89 -11.96 -4.63
N ILE A 39 -10.80 -12.07 -3.29
CA ILE A 39 -9.79 -11.38 -2.48
C ILE A 39 -8.36 -11.76 -2.89
N ARG A 40 -8.10 -13.06 -3.15
CA ARG A 40 -6.78 -13.50 -3.63
C ARG A 40 -6.45 -12.92 -5.00
N LEU A 41 -7.42 -12.89 -5.91
CA LEU A 41 -7.22 -12.33 -7.26
C LEU A 41 -6.98 -10.82 -7.21
N GLU A 42 -7.74 -10.08 -6.41
CA GLU A 42 -7.56 -8.66 -6.17
C GLU A 42 -6.14 -8.37 -5.63
N SER A 43 -5.72 -9.09 -4.59
CA SER A 43 -4.38 -8.94 -4.00
C SER A 43 -3.26 -9.19 -5.01
N VAL A 44 -3.35 -10.26 -5.80
CA VAL A 44 -2.34 -10.60 -6.82
C VAL A 44 -2.30 -9.57 -7.95
N LEU A 45 -3.46 -9.10 -8.41
CA LEU A 45 -3.54 -8.06 -9.44
C LEU A 45 -2.97 -6.74 -8.91
N GLY A 46 -3.31 -6.36 -7.67
CA GLY A 46 -2.80 -5.16 -7.02
C GLY A 46 -1.28 -5.18 -6.90
N MET A 47 -0.69 -6.30 -6.46
CA MET A 47 0.78 -6.47 -6.40
C MET A 47 1.45 -6.37 -7.77
N LYS A 48 0.78 -6.79 -8.84
CA LYS A 48 1.30 -6.67 -10.21
C LYS A 48 1.04 -5.30 -10.83
N GLY A 49 0.41 -4.38 -10.10
CA GLY A 49 0.16 -3.01 -10.54
C GLY A 49 -1.18 -2.82 -11.23
N VAL A 50 -2.22 -3.60 -10.92
CA VAL A 50 -3.60 -3.31 -11.32
C VAL A 50 -4.49 -3.25 -10.10
N ASN A 51 -5.10 -2.09 -9.88
CA ASN A 51 -6.15 -1.91 -8.87
C ASN A 51 -7.52 -1.86 -9.57
N ALA A 52 -8.49 -2.50 -8.94
CA ALA A 52 -9.89 -2.46 -9.36
C ALA A 52 -10.73 -1.91 -8.20
N ASP A 53 -11.38 -0.77 -8.41
CA ASP A 53 -12.23 -0.13 -7.43
C ASP A 53 -13.69 -0.24 -7.89
N ILE A 54 -14.59 -0.63 -6.98
CA ILE A 54 -16.03 -0.65 -7.22
C ILE A 54 -16.61 0.62 -6.61
N ASN A 55 -17.20 1.45 -7.45
CA ASN A 55 -17.86 2.68 -7.03
C ASN A 55 -19.27 2.39 -6.48
N ASN A 56 -19.80 3.28 -5.65
CA ASN A 56 -21.13 3.13 -5.04
C ASN A 56 -22.28 3.13 -6.07
N ASP A 57 -22.05 3.62 -7.28
CA ASP A 57 -22.99 3.57 -8.41
C ASP A 57 -22.95 2.23 -9.17
N GLY A 58 -22.14 1.28 -8.72
CA GLY A 58 -21.94 -0.03 -9.35
C GLY A 58 -20.97 0.00 -10.54
N SER A 59 -20.37 1.15 -10.87
CA SER A 59 -19.32 1.21 -11.88
C SER A 59 -18.00 0.64 -11.34
N ILE A 60 -17.21 0.04 -12.23
CA ILE A 60 -15.91 -0.56 -11.90
C ILE A 60 -14.81 0.27 -12.56
N THR A 61 -13.91 0.81 -11.76
CA THR A 61 -12.73 1.53 -12.23
C THR A 61 -11.52 0.60 -12.20
N VAL A 62 -10.81 0.46 -13.31
CA VAL A 62 -9.56 -0.34 -13.37
C VAL A 62 -8.39 0.58 -13.67
N ARG A 63 -7.40 0.63 -12.78
CA ARG A 63 -6.20 1.46 -12.93
C ARG A 63 -4.97 0.57 -13.07
N VAL A 64 -4.19 0.81 -14.11
CA VAL A 64 -2.83 0.27 -14.22
C VAL A 64 -1.89 1.23 -13.50
N LEU A 65 -1.28 0.77 -12.43
CA LEU A 65 -0.21 1.47 -11.74
C LEU A 65 1.05 1.31 -12.57
N ASN A 66 1.51 2.40 -13.16
CA ASN A 66 2.80 2.41 -13.81
C ASN A 66 3.89 2.41 -12.74
N ASN A 67 4.32 1.24 -12.29
CA ASN A 67 5.45 1.12 -11.37
C ASN A 67 6.81 1.17 -12.11
N SER A 68 6.82 1.65 -13.36
CA SER A 68 8.04 1.86 -14.14
C SER A 68 8.78 3.15 -13.72
N LEU A 69 8.82 3.44 -12.43
CA LEU A 69 9.74 4.46 -11.95
C LEU A 69 11.14 3.95 -12.26
N SER A 70 11.92 4.78 -12.96
CA SER A 70 13.33 4.49 -13.19
C SER A 70 14.03 4.25 -11.84
N GLU A 71 15.12 3.49 -11.82
CA GLU A 71 15.92 3.26 -10.61
C GLU A 71 16.33 4.60 -9.95
N ILE A 72 16.54 5.63 -10.76
CA ILE A 72 16.84 7.00 -10.31
C ILE A 72 15.66 7.58 -9.53
N GLU A 73 14.44 7.56 -10.08
CA GLU A 73 13.24 8.08 -9.42
C GLU A 73 12.93 7.33 -8.13
N ASN A 74 13.09 6.00 -8.13
CA ASN A 74 12.92 5.19 -6.92
C ASN A 74 13.92 5.60 -5.83
N THR A 75 15.18 5.81 -6.18
CA THR A 75 16.22 6.21 -5.22
C THR A 75 15.93 7.59 -4.62
N ILE A 76 15.47 8.53 -5.44
CA ILE A 76 15.07 9.88 -5.00
C ILE A 76 13.90 9.78 -4.00
N ILE A 77 12.86 9.02 -4.35
CA ILE A 77 11.69 8.85 -3.48
C ILE A 77 12.08 8.22 -2.14
N GLN A 78 12.91 7.16 -2.15
CA GLN A 78 13.35 6.52 -0.91
C GLN A 78 14.19 7.46 -0.04
N THR A 79 15.04 8.27 -0.66
CA THR A 79 15.86 9.25 0.05
C THR A 79 15.00 10.32 0.70
N GLU A 80 14.01 10.84 -0.03
CA GLU A 80 13.10 11.86 0.49
C GLU A 80 12.24 11.34 1.64
N LEU A 81 11.69 10.13 1.51
CA LEU A 81 10.92 9.48 2.57
C LEU A 81 11.75 9.27 3.84
N LYS A 82 13.03 8.93 3.69
CA LYS A 82 13.96 8.80 4.82
C LYS A 82 14.18 10.14 5.52
N ASN A 83 14.46 11.20 4.75
CA ASN A 83 14.66 12.54 5.28
C ASN A 83 13.44 13.05 6.06
N GLN A 84 12.24 12.79 5.57
CA GLN A 84 10.99 13.17 6.25
C GLN A 84 10.82 12.46 7.59
N ARG A 85 11.13 11.16 7.65
CA ARG A 85 11.08 10.39 8.92
C ARG A 85 12.07 10.96 9.94
N GLU A 86 13.32 11.16 9.52
CA GLU A 86 14.36 11.76 10.40
C GLU A 86 13.95 13.15 10.90
N HIS A 87 13.28 13.95 10.05
CA HIS A 87 12.80 15.27 10.44
C HIS A 87 11.66 15.20 11.47
N GLU A 88 10.74 14.24 11.33
CA GLU A 88 9.66 14.03 12.31
C GLU A 88 10.20 13.45 13.63
N GLU A 89 11.18 12.56 13.58
CA GLU A 89 11.88 12.08 14.78
C GLU A 89 12.54 13.24 15.53
N ARG A 90 13.28 14.11 14.84
CA ARG A 90 13.88 15.31 15.45
C ARG A 90 12.84 16.25 16.06
N LYS A 91 11.69 16.42 15.41
CA LYS A 91 10.57 17.20 15.98
C LYS A 91 10.03 16.56 17.24
N GLN A 92 9.91 15.23 17.28
CA GLN A 92 9.46 14.50 18.46
C GLN A 92 10.47 14.65 19.59
N GLU A 93 11.75 14.43 19.33
CA GLU A 93 12.85 14.65 20.30
C GLU A 93 12.86 16.08 20.84
N ALA A 94 12.68 17.08 19.98
CA ALA A 94 12.61 18.49 20.41
C ALA A 94 11.40 18.76 21.30
N ARG A 95 10.23 18.17 20.98
CA ARG A 95 9.03 18.27 21.83
C ARG A 95 9.25 17.60 23.17
N GLU A 96 9.82 16.40 23.19
CA GLU A 96 10.15 15.68 24.41
C GLU A 96 11.16 16.45 25.27
N TRP A 97 12.18 17.04 24.63
CA TRP A 97 13.16 17.89 25.30
C TRP A 97 12.49 19.10 25.96
N ILE A 98 11.59 19.82 25.27
CA ILE A 98 10.84 20.94 25.86
C ILE A 98 10.03 20.48 27.07
N VAL A 99 9.28 19.38 26.93
CA VAL A 99 8.46 18.83 28.01
C VAL A 99 9.33 18.43 29.21
N ASN A 100 10.46 17.77 28.98
CA ASN A 100 11.33 17.32 30.05
C ASN A 100 12.01 18.50 30.75
N ARG A 101 12.47 19.49 29.98
CA ARG A 101 13.01 20.75 30.51
C ARG A 101 12.00 21.45 31.41
N ASP A 102 10.75 21.61 30.96
CA ASP A 102 9.72 22.28 31.75
C ASP A 102 9.37 21.51 33.04
N LYS A 103 9.44 20.17 33.03
CA LYS A 103 9.34 19.33 34.24
C LYS A 103 10.50 19.58 35.21
N GLU A 104 11.75 19.65 34.71
CA GLU A 104 12.93 19.93 35.53
C GLU A 104 12.86 21.31 36.19
N TRP A 105 12.41 22.34 35.47
CA TRP A 105 12.21 23.69 36.03
C TRP A 105 11.17 23.68 37.17
N ARG A 106 9.99 23.07 36.95
CA ARG A 106 8.95 22.94 37.99
C ARG A 106 9.45 22.22 39.24
N ASN A 107 10.24 21.16 39.08
CA ASN A 107 10.79 20.41 40.21
C ASN A 107 11.80 21.25 41.03
N LYS A 108 12.59 22.10 40.38
CA LYS A 108 13.55 23.01 41.06
C LYS A 108 12.87 24.17 41.80
N GLU A 109 11.74 24.68 41.30
CA GLU A 109 10.95 25.69 42.01
C GLU A 109 10.20 25.10 43.20
N GLY A 110 9.67 23.88 43.09
CA GLY A 110 9.01 23.17 44.19
C GLY A 110 9.92 22.75 45.35
N GLN A 111 11.25 22.77 45.17
CA GLN A 111 12.25 22.49 46.21
C GLN A 111 12.72 23.74 46.98
N LYS A 112 12.21 24.94 46.67
CA LYS A 112 12.58 26.20 47.34
C LYS A 112 11.66 26.62 48.50
N CYS A 113 10.77 25.75 48.98
CA CYS A 113 9.93 25.98 50.16
C CYS A 113 10.49 25.28 51.40
#